data_AF-A7HJ22-F1
#
_entry.id   AF-A7HJ22-F1
#
_cell.length_a   1.000
_cell.length_b   1.000
_cell.length_c   1.000
_cell.angle_alpha   90.00
_cell.angle_beta   90.00
_cell.angle_gamma   90.00
#
_symmetry.space_group_name_H-M   'P 1'
#
loop_
_entity.id
_entity.type
_entity.pdbx_description
1 polymer ?
#
loop_
_entity_poly.entity_id
_entity_poly.type
_entity_poly.pdbx_seq_one_letter_code
_entity_poly.pdbx_strand_id
1 'polypeptide(L)'
;MIRKLAKDFLFWMLFLMYLISYNIYSKFGIYVFKIIGLLSIGGLVGYITNVLAIWMLFNPKRKILGFQGVIPKKRDEIAESASKIIEDEFINPKSLREFIEKNKEDFVNSIIAFLNSKDIVIPPIKSLTNNMNLEKEITDFVLDKINEEKLWNLIKERKLSDTNINLSEIIINNIDNFLDDSLKEKIKNLLLSKVKILFIPVGSFFEPLTDRFFDELKNDIQRRGEIYNNLKQMIEQNLYNKKIQEIITFDQFEEIVQKVKLGVFNITSEKLKELLEKEINIKSLFSYFGLDINKTLIYLIEKYENQIIDSFEKFFEKISFKEIIREKIQSYTLEEMEEVTLKLAKRELRYVEIFGIPLGMLISIFQIIF
;
A
#
# COMPACT_ATOMS: atom_id res chain seq x y z
N MET A 1 16.32 13.17 -43.85
CA MET A 1 15.99 12.92 -45.26
C MET A 1 17.22 12.59 -46.12
N ILE A 2 18.16 13.51 -46.33
CA ILE A 2 19.31 13.33 -47.26
C ILE A 2 20.16 12.10 -46.92
N ARG A 3 20.50 11.89 -45.63
CA ARG A 3 21.26 10.70 -45.19
C ARG A 3 20.51 9.37 -45.40
N LYS A 4 19.17 9.39 -45.45
CA LYS A 4 18.34 8.21 -45.69
C LYS A 4 18.35 7.87 -47.19
N LEU A 5 18.08 8.86 -48.04
CA LEU A 5 18.12 8.71 -49.51
C LEU A 5 19.49 8.23 -49.99
N ALA A 6 20.58 8.76 -49.43
CA ALA A 6 21.93 8.36 -49.80
C ALA A 6 22.25 6.88 -49.53
N LYS A 7 21.52 6.23 -48.61
CA LYS A 7 21.73 4.82 -48.22
C LYS A 7 20.65 3.89 -48.75
N ASP A 8 19.63 4.40 -49.44
CA ASP A 8 18.50 3.58 -49.88
C ASP A 8 18.80 2.92 -51.24
N PHE A 9 18.70 1.59 -51.29
CA PHE A 9 18.96 0.80 -52.48
C PHE A 9 17.98 1.12 -53.62
N LEU A 10 16.70 1.37 -53.32
CA LEU A 10 15.68 1.62 -54.34
C LEU A 10 15.93 2.94 -55.09
N PHE A 11 16.39 3.96 -54.36
CA PHE A 11 16.78 5.24 -54.94
C PHE A 11 17.90 5.07 -55.96
N TRP A 12 19.00 4.42 -55.56
CA TRP A 12 20.15 4.19 -56.43
C TRP A 12 19.84 3.27 -57.60
N MET A 13 18.98 2.26 -57.40
CA MET A 13 18.51 1.38 -58.47
C MET A 13 17.78 2.18 -59.56
N LEU A 14 16.81 3.02 -59.20
CA LEU A 14 16.06 3.84 -60.16
C LEU A 14 16.95 4.89 -60.84
N PHE A 15 17.85 5.50 -60.09
CA PHE A 15 18.80 6.48 -60.63
C PHE A 15 19.77 5.84 -61.63
N LEU A 16 20.32 4.67 -61.30
CA LEU A 16 21.20 3.93 -62.19
C LEU A 16 20.44 3.44 -63.44
N MET A 17 19.21 2.97 -63.27
CA MET A 17 18.35 2.55 -64.37
C MET A 17 18.11 3.70 -65.36
N TYR A 18 17.86 4.92 -64.86
CA TYR A 18 17.80 6.14 -65.66
C TYR A 18 19.11 6.42 -66.41
N LEU A 19 20.26 6.41 -65.72
CA LEU A 19 21.56 6.69 -66.35
C LEU A 19 21.92 5.70 -67.45
N ILE A 20 21.73 4.40 -67.21
CA ILE A 20 22.00 3.34 -68.19
C ILE A 20 21.10 3.51 -69.41
N SER A 21 19.80 3.69 -69.18
CA SER A 21 18.82 3.92 -70.25
C SER A 21 19.17 5.15 -71.10
N TYR A 22 19.51 6.27 -70.45
CA TYR A 22 19.87 7.51 -71.14
C TYR A 22 21.10 7.33 -72.03
N ASN A 23 22.15 6.69 -71.50
CA ASN A 23 23.40 6.48 -72.24
C ASN A 23 23.18 5.56 -73.47
N ILE A 24 22.42 4.47 -73.31
CA ILE A 24 22.10 3.57 -74.42
C ILE A 24 21.27 4.28 -75.49
N TYR A 25 20.24 5.05 -75.10
CA TYR A 25 19.44 5.82 -76.04
C TYR A 25 20.30 6.85 -76.80
N SER A 26 21.15 7.59 -76.09
CA SER A 26 22.02 8.61 -76.70
C SER A 26 23.04 8.02 -77.68
N LYS A 27 23.54 6.80 -77.43
CA LYS A 27 24.59 6.17 -78.24
C LYS A 27 24.03 5.37 -79.43
N PHE A 28 22.88 4.72 -79.24
CA PHE A 28 22.33 3.76 -80.23
C PHE A 28 20.96 4.16 -80.80
N GLY A 29 20.32 5.22 -80.29
CA GLY A 29 19.03 5.72 -80.79
C GLY A 29 17.82 4.82 -80.51
N ILE A 30 17.94 3.84 -79.61
CA ILE A 30 16.89 2.83 -79.36
C ILE A 30 15.77 3.42 -78.47
N TYR A 31 14.59 3.67 -79.03
CA TYR A 31 13.46 4.32 -78.34
C TYR A 31 12.93 3.59 -77.11
N VAL A 32 13.04 2.26 -77.05
CA VAL A 32 12.63 1.49 -75.86
C VAL A 32 13.40 1.95 -74.62
N PHE A 33 14.69 2.26 -74.76
CA PHE A 33 15.47 2.78 -73.65
C PHE A 33 15.01 4.18 -73.24
N LYS A 34 14.56 5.04 -74.16
CA LYS A 34 13.96 6.34 -73.80
C LYS A 34 12.75 6.18 -72.87
N ILE A 35 11.87 5.22 -73.15
CA ILE A 35 10.69 4.92 -72.31
C ILE A 35 11.12 4.44 -70.92
N ILE A 36 12.07 3.51 -70.84
CA ILE A 36 12.61 3.01 -69.55
C ILE A 36 13.18 4.15 -68.72
N GLY A 37 13.88 5.11 -69.35
CA GLY A 37 14.45 6.27 -68.68
C GLY A 37 13.39 7.20 -68.11
N LEU A 38 12.33 7.46 -68.90
CA LEU A 38 11.18 8.25 -68.46
C LEU A 38 10.40 7.58 -67.31
N LEU A 39 10.25 6.25 -67.33
CA LEU A 39 9.64 5.52 -66.21
C LEU A 39 10.52 5.55 -64.96
N SER A 40 11.84 5.42 -65.13
CA SER A 40 12.80 5.46 -64.04
C SER A 40 12.78 6.81 -63.32
N ILE A 41 12.77 7.91 -64.08
CA ILE A 41 12.71 9.26 -63.48
C ILE A 41 11.34 9.52 -62.83
N GLY A 42 10.25 9.06 -63.44
CA GLY A 42 8.90 9.11 -62.84
C GLY A 42 8.84 8.41 -61.49
N GLY A 43 9.31 7.15 -61.45
CA GLY A 43 9.39 6.37 -60.22
C GLY A 43 10.32 7.01 -59.17
N LEU A 44 11.43 7.60 -59.60
CA LEU A 44 12.38 8.28 -58.71
C LEU A 44 11.78 9.55 -58.10
N VAL A 45 11.09 10.37 -58.90
CA VAL A 45 10.36 11.56 -58.41
C VAL A 45 9.25 11.14 -57.44
N GLY A 46 8.48 10.10 -57.78
CA GLY A 46 7.44 9.56 -56.90
C GLY A 46 7.99 9.06 -55.56
N TYR A 47 9.12 8.36 -55.57
CA TYR A 47 9.81 7.92 -54.36
C TYR A 47 10.30 9.10 -53.51
N ILE A 48 11.03 10.07 -54.10
CA ILE A 48 11.53 11.25 -53.38
C ILE A 48 10.38 12.02 -52.74
N THR A 49 9.28 12.20 -53.48
CA THR A 49 8.13 12.97 -53.01
C THR A 49 7.47 12.32 -51.79
N ASN A 50 7.31 10.99 -51.78
CA ASN A 50 6.77 10.31 -50.61
C ASN A 50 7.73 10.30 -49.41
N VAL A 51 9.04 10.14 -49.64
CA VAL A 51 10.04 10.27 -48.57
C VAL A 51 10.04 11.68 -47.97
N LEU A 52 9.86 12.71 -48.80
CA LEU A 52 9.70 14.10 -48.36
C LEU A 52 8.42 14.29 -47.55
N ALA A 53 7.29 13.78 -48.04
CA ALA A 53 5.99 13.88 -47.36
C ALA A 53 6.04 13.27 -45.95
N ILE A 54 6.65 12.09 -45.82
CA ILE A 54 6.83 11.44 -44.52
C ILE A 54 7.76 12.26 -43.62
N TRP A 55 8.84 12.81 -44.17
CA TRP A 55 9.71 13.71 -43.40
C TRP A 55 8.96 14.97 -42.91
N MET A 56 8.04 15.52 -43.72
CA MET A 56 7.19 16.66 -43.37
C MET A 56 6.13 16.35 -42.31
N LEU A 57 5.79 15.08 -42.06
CA LEU A 57 4.93 14.73 -40.91
C LEU A 57 5.60 15.06 -39.57
N PHE A 58 6.92 14.97 -39.50
CA PHE A 58 7.70 15.19 -38.28
C PHE A 58 8.40 16.56 -38.25
N ASN A 59 8.64 17.19 -39.40
CA ASN A 59 9.41 18.41 -39.52
C ASN A 59 8.64 19.54 -40.23
N PRO A 60 8.86 20.83 -39.86
CA PRO A 60 9.71 21.29 -38.77
C PRO A 60 9.05 21.03 -37.40
N LYS A 61 9.86 20.69 -36.40
CA LYS A 61 9.39 20.33 -35.06
C LYS A 61 8.68 21.50 -34.37
N ARG A 62 9.24 22.70 -34.53
CA ARG A 62 8.64 23.97 -34.09
C ARG A 62 8.02 24.68 -35.29
N LYS A 63 7.04 25.53 -35.02
CA LYS A 63 6.36 26.33 -36.05
C LYS A 63 7.36 27.32 -36.65
N ILE A 64 7.62 27.20 -37.95
CA ILE A 64 8.50 28.09 -38.73
C ILE A 64 7.65 28.65 -39.87
N LEU A 65 7.55 29.99 -39.98
CA LEU A 65 6.78 30.66 -41.05
C LEU A 65 5.34 30.12 -41.21
N GLY A 66 4.70 29.72 -40.10
CA GLY A 66 3.35 29.13 -40.11
C GLY A 66 3.29 27.63 -40.36
N PHE A 67 4.37 27.01 -40.86
CA PHE A 67 4.46 25.57 -41.12
C PHE A 67 5.01 24.82 -39.90
N GLN A 68 4.43 23.65 -39.63
CA GLN A 68 4.85 22.73 -38.59
C GLN A 68 4.51 21.31 -39.04
N GLY A 69 5.35 20.34 -38.66
CA GLY A 69 5.04 18.94 -38.90
C GLY A 69 3.70 18.54 -38.25
N VAL A 70 2.97 17.65 -38.91
CA VAL A 70 1.63 17.21 -38.47
C VAL A 70 1.67 16.59 -37.08
N ILE A 71 2.63 15.72 -36.79
CA ILE A 71 2.74 15.01 -35.50
C ILE A 71 3.03 16.00 -34.35
N PRO A 72 4.05 16.89 -34.42
CA PRO A 72 4.23 17.95 -33.44
C PRO A 72 3.01 18.85 -33.23
N LYS A 73 2.30 19.19 -34.33
CA LYS A 73 1.13 20.08 -34.28
C LYS A 73 -0.09 19.42 -33.63
N LYS A 74 -0.25 18.10 -33.78
CA LYS A 74 -1.40 17.32 -33.29
C LYS A 74 -1.13 16.63 -31.95
N ARG A 75 -0.03 16.96 -31.29
CA ARG A 75 0.40 16.34 -30.03
C ARG A 75 -0.69 16.32 -28.96
N ASP A 76 -1.37 17.44 -28.73
CA ASP A 76 -2.39 17.53 -27.68
C ASP A 76 -3.62 16.66 -28.01
N GLU A 77 -4.01 16.59 -29.28
CA GLU A 77 -5.10 15.72 -29.73
C GLU A 77 -4.73 14.24 -29.60
N ILE A 78 -3.48 13.89 -29.89
CA ILE A 78 -2.95 12.54 -29.68
C ILE A 78 -2.96 12.19 -28.18
N ALA A 79 -2.52 13.12 -27.32
CA ALA A 79 -2.53 12.93 -25.88
C ALA A 79 -3.94 12.68 -25.34
N GLU A 80 -4.91 13.53 -25.73
CA GLU A 80 -6.32 13.43 -25.32
C GLU A 80 -6.96 12.13 -25.81
N SER A 81 -6.69 11.73 -27.06
CA SER A 81 -7.26 10.52 -27.65
C SER A 81 -6.67 9.27 -27.01
N ALA A 82 -5.36 9.25 -26.80
CA ALA A 82 -4.67 8.14 -26.14
C ALA A 82 -5.10 8.02 -24.66
N SER A 83 -5.20 9.13 -23.93
CA SER A 83 -5.64 9.11 -22.53
C SER A 83 -7.05 8.56 -22.37
N LYS A 84 -7.97 8.95 -23.27
CA LYS A 84 -9.35 8.49 -23.24
C LYS A 84 -9.45 6.98 -23.49
N ILE A 85 -8.76 6.48 -24.51
CA ILE A 85 -8.74 5.04 -24.82
C ILE A 85 -8.13 4.25 -23.65
N ILE A 86 -7.04 4.74 -23.04
CA ILE A 86 -6.38 4.04 -21.93
C ILE A 86 -7.28 4.00 -20.68
N GLU A 87 -7.97 5.08 -20.36
CA GLU A 87 -8.90 5.14 -19.23
C GLU A 87 -10.11 4.21 -19.47
N ASP A 88 -10.76 4.32 -20.62
CA ASP A 88 -11.98 3.56 -20.92
C ASP A 88 -11.73 2.05 -21.04
N GLU A 89 -10.57 1.62 -21.57
CA GLU A 89 -10.30 0.21 -21.88
C GLU A 89 -9.34 -0.49 -20.90
N PHE A 90 -8.44 0.25 -20.22
CA PHE A 90 -7.33 -0.38 -19.47
C PHE A 90 -7.24 0.02 -18.01
N ILE A 91 -7.47 1.29 -17.66
CA ILE A 91 -7.26 1.80 -16.30
C ILE A 91 -8.53 2.51 -15.82
N ASN A 92 -9.51 1.71 -15.44
CA ASN A 92 -10.72 2.16 -14.78
C ASN A 92 -11.12 1.26 -13.60
N PRO A 93 -11.95 1.77 -12.68
CA PRO A 93 -12.54 1.01 -11.58
C PRO A 93 -12.96 -0.43 -11.90
N LYS A 94 -13.69 -0.63 -13.00
CA LYS A 94 -14.22 -1.94 -13.39
C LYS A 94 -13.13 -2.90 -13.86
N SER A 95 -12.27 -2.47 -14.78
CA SER A 95 -11.14 -3.26 -15.29
C SER A 95 -10.17 -3.67 -14.17
N LEU A 96 -9.96 -2.80 -13.17
CA LEU A 96 -9.13 -3.12 -12.01
C LEU A 96 -9.78 -4.16 -11.11
N ARG A 97 -11.10 -4.04 -10.85
CA ARG A 97 -11.87 -5.06 -10.11
C ARG A 97 -11.76 -6.41 -10.80
N GLU A 98 -12.01 -6.49 -12.11
CA GLU A 98 -11.88 -7.71 -12.90
C GLU A 98 -10.46 -8.28 -12.86
N PHE A 99 -9.43 -7.43 -12.93
CA PHE A 99 -8.04 -7.84 -12.83
C PHE A 99 -7.73 -8.45 -11.45
N ILE A 100 -8.15 -7.79 -10.36
CA ILE A 100 -7.94 -8.29 -9.00
C ILE A 100 -8.71 -9.61 -8.80
N GLU A 101 -9.96 -9.69 -9.26
CA GLU A 101 -10.78 -10.90 -9.16
C GLU A 101 -10.21 -12.09 -9.94
N LYS A 102 -9.53 -11.83 -11.05
CA LYS A 102 -8.89 -12.87 -11.87
C LYS A 102 -7.53 -13.29 -11.35
N ASN A 103 -6.79 -12.39 -10.69
CA ASN A 103 -5.42 -12.61 -10.21
C ASN A 103 -5.34 -12.53 -8.68
N LYS A 104 -6.38 -12.99 -7.97
CA LYS A 104 -6.51 -12.88 -6.50
C LYS A 104 -5.30 -13.42 -5.76
N GLU A 105 -4.86 -14.62 -6.13
CA GLU A 105 -3.77 -15.32 -5.44
C GLU A 105 -2.45 -14.53 -5.58
N ASP A 106 -2.13 -14.04 -6.77
CA ASP A 106 -0.95 -13.20 -7.02
C ASP A 106 -1.03 -11.86 -6.30
N PHE A 107 -2.23 -11.26 -6.23
CA PHE A 107 -2.46 -10.02 -5.48
C PHE A 107 -2.21 -10.21 -3.98
N VAL A 108 -2.77 -11.29 -3.40
CA VAL A 108 -2.54 -11.67 -1.99
C VAL A 108 -1.06 -11.92 -1.73
N ASN A 109 -0.40 -12.70 -2.58
CA ASN A 109 1.02 -13.01 -2.45
C ASN A 109 1.89 -11.75 -2.56
N SER A 110 1.51 -10.80 -3.41
CA SER A 110 2.20 -9.51 -3.53
C SER A 110 2.04 -8.65 -2.28
N ILE A 111 0.85 -8.63 -1.67
CA ILE A 111 0.62 -7.96 -0.39
C ILE A 111 1.48 -8.62 0.70
N ILE A 112 1.49 -9.95 0.78
CA ILE A 112 2.31 -10.69 1.75
C ILE A 112 3.79 -10.37 1.56
N ALA A 113 4.29 -10.39 0.33
CA ALA A 113 5.67 -10.05 0.02
C ALA A 113 6.01 -8.59 0.42
N PHE A 114 5.11 -7.65 0.12
CA PHE A 114 5.26 -6.25 0.53
C PHE A 114 5.34 -6.11 2.06
N LEU A 115 4.41 -6.73 2.78
CA LEU A 115 4.37 -6.69 4.25
C LEU A 115 5.60 -7.37 4.87
N ASN A 116 6.12 -8.43 4.25
CA ASN A 116 7.34 -9.09 4.70
C ASN A 116 8.60 -8.26 4.43
N SER A 117 8.63 -7.50 3.32
CA SER A 117 9.78 -6.67 2.91
C SER A 117 9.99 -5.43 3.77
N LYS A 118 8.99 -5.01 4.55
CA LYS A 118 9.01 -3.81 5.39
C LYS A 118 8.90 -4.21 6.86
N ASP A 119 9.70 -3.60 7.73
CA ASP A 119 9.41 -3.63 9.16
C ASP A 119 8.31 -2.62 9.45
N ILE A 120 7.08 -3.12 9.43
CA ILE A 120 5.92 -2.31 9.71
C ILE A 120 5.85 -2.14 11.23
N VAL A 121 6.07 -0.90 11.65
CA VAL A 121 5.99 -0.48 13.04
C VAL A 121 4.70 0.31 13.20
N ILE A 122 3.81 -0.19 14.05
CA ILE A 122 2.64 0.56 14.49
C ILE A 122 3.14 1.58 15.51
N PRO A 123 2.85 2.88 15.33
CA PRO A 123 3.24 3.91 16.28
C PRO A 123 2.59 3.64 17.66
N PRO A 124 3.13 4.21 18.75
CA PRO A 124 2.70 3.88 20.10
C PRO A 124 1.17 4.01 20.27
N ILE A 125 0.55 3.08 21.01
CA ILE A 125 -0.91 3.05 21.19
C ILE A 125 -1.42 4.41 21.71
N LYS A 126 -0.66 5.08 22.58
CA LYS A 126 -0.95 6.44 23.07
C LYS A 126 -1.20 7.44 21.95
N SER A 127 -0.43 7.36 20.86
CA SER A 127 -0.56 8.24 19.68
C SER A 127 -1.79 7.93 18.82
N LEU A 128 -2.30 6.70 18.91
CA LEU A 128 -3.50 6.23 18.20
C LEU A 128 -4.78 6.50 19.01
N THR A 129 -4.65 6.98 20.24
CA THR A 129 -5.76 7.35 21.11
C THR A 129 -5.85 8.87 21.26
N ASN A 130 -7.05 9.44 21.16
CA ASN A 130 -7.28 10.87 21.44
C ASN A 130 -7.37 11.18 22.95
N ASN A 131 -6.98 10.25 23.83
CA ASN A 131 -7.11 10.42 25.29
C ASN A 131 -5.74 10.46 25.97
N MET A 132 -5.31 11.66 26.35
CA MET A 132 -4.05 11.88 27.08
C MET A 132 -4.04 11.28 28.49
N ASN A 133 -5.22 10.94 29.05
CA ASN A 133 -5.39 10.46 30.43
C ASN A 133 -5.83 8.98 30.50
N LEU A 134 -5.74 8.22 29.41
CA LEU A 134 -6.20 6.83 29.36
C LEU A 134 -5.56 5.96 30.45
N GLU A 135 -4.26 6.15 30.69
CA GLU A 135 -3.51 5.48 31.76
C GLU A 135 -4.17 5.74 33.13
N LYS A 136 -4.46 7.02 33.43
CA LYS A 136 -5.07 7.43 34.68
C LYS A 136 -6.50 6.90 34.84
N GLU A 137 -7.30 6.90 33.78
CA GLU A 137 -8.66 6.35 33.82
C GLU A 137 -8.67 4.85 34.12
N ILE A 138 -7.76 4.09 33.51
CA ILE A 138 -7.62 2.64 33.76
C ILE A 138 -7.14 2.41 35.19
N THR A 139 -6.15 3.18 35.66
CA THR A 139 -5.62 3.04 37.02
C THR A 139 -6.66 3.43 38.09
N ASP A 140 -7.36 4.56 37.91
CA ASP A 140 -8.41 5.02 38.84
C ASP A 140 -9.57 4.00 38.90
N PHE A 141 -9.92 3.39 37.77
CA PHE A 141 -10.95 2.35 37.70
C PHE A 141 -10.53 1.04 38.41
N VAL A 142 -9.26 0.66 38.30
CA VAL A 142 -8.68 -0.48 39.03
C VAL A 142 -8.74 -0.24 40.54
N LEU A 143 -8.49 0.99 40.98
CA LEU A 143 -8.53 1.35 42.40
C LEU A 143 -9.94 1.37 43.01
N ASP A 144 -10.94 1.85 42.26
CA ASP A 144 -12.32 2.03 42.74
C ASP A 144 -13.00 0.72 43.21
N LYS A 145 -12.52 -0.42 42.69
CA LYS A 145 -13.04 -1.75 43.09
C LYS A 145 -12.48 -2.28 44.41
N ILE A 146 -11.37 -1.73 44.90
CA ILE A 146 -10.79 -2.10 46.19
C ILE A 146 -11.53 -1.30 47.27
N ASN A 147 -12.61 -1.86 47.83
CA ASN A 147 -13.41 -1.21 48.86
C ASN A 147 -12.96 -1.63 50.27
N GLU A 148 -12.44 -0.70 51.08
CA GLU A 148 -11.92 -1.00 52.43
C GLU A 148 -13.00 -1.56 53.36
N GLU A 149 -14.19 -0.97 53.33
CA GLU A 149 -15.28 -1.31 54.24
C GLU A 149 -15.80 -2.74 53.99
N LYS A 150 -15.91 -3.13 52.72
CA LYS A 150 -16.28 -4.50 52.33
C LYS A 150 -15.22 -5.51 52.75
N LEU A 151 -13.95 -5.20 52.54
CA LEU A 151 -12.83 -6.08 52.93
C LEU A 151 -12.75 -6.25 54.45
N TRP A 152 -12.93 -5.17 55.21
CA TRP A 152 -12.93 -5.19 56.66
C TRP A 152 -14.06 -6.08 57.22
N ASN A 153 -15.28 -5.90 56.69
CA ASN A 153 -16.44 -6.67 57.12
C ASN A 153 -16.29 -8.19 56.88
N LEU A 154 -15.47 -8.60 55.89
CA LEU A 154 -15.20 -10.01 55.58
C LEU A 154 -14.18 -10.67 56.51
N ILE A 155 -13.31 -9.89 57.16
CA ILE A 155 -12.20 -10.41 57.96
C ILE A 155 -12.33 -10.13 59.47
N LYS A 156 -13.08 -9.08 59.88
CA LYS A 156 -13.10 -8.60 61.27
C LYS A 156 -13.48 -9.64 62.33
N GLU A 157 -14.37 -10.58 61.99
CA GLU A 157 -14.86 -11.63 62.90
C GLU A 157 -14.03 -12.92 62.88
N ARG A 158 -13.02 -13.03 62.02
CA ARG A 158 -12.21 -14.24 61.89
C ARG A 158 -11.16 -14.32 63.01
N LYS A 159 -10.97 -15.51 63.59
CA LYS A 159 -9.91 -15.78 64.58
C LYS A 159 -8.59 -16.09 63.88
N LEU A 160 -7.47 -15.64 64.45
CA LEU A 160 -6.13 -15.97 63.96
C LEU A 160 -5.79 -17.48 64.06
N SER A 161 -6.47 -18.23 64.93
CA SER A 161 -6.28 -19.68 65.11
C SER A 161 -6.97 -20.54 64.04
N ASP A 162 -8.01 -20.00 63.39
CA ASP A 162 -8.76 -20.73 62.35
C ASP A 162 -8.03 -20.72 61.00
N THR A 163 -6.80 -20.17 60.96
CA THR A 163 -6.12 -19.85 59.72
C THR A 163 -5.13 -20.94 59.28
N ASN A 164 -5.62 -21.83 58.42
CA ASN A 164 -4.91 -22.11 57.16
C ASN A 164 -5.15 -20.99 56.12
N ILE A 165 -5.78 -19.89 56.57
CA ILE A 165 -6.04 -18.69 55.80
C ILE A 165 -4.71 -17.96 55.63
N ASN A 166 -4.18 -18.09 54.43
CA ASN A 166 -3.11 -17.25 53.99
C ASN A 166 -3.71 -15.87 53.66
N LEU A 167 -3.28 -14.80 54.35
CA LEU A 167 -3.75 -13.45 53.99
C LEU A 167 -3.40 -13.14 52.51
N SER A 168 -2.31 -13.73 52.01
CA SER A 168 -2.00 -13.70 50.58
C SER A 168 -3.04 -14.45 49.75
N GLU A 169 -3.66 -15.54 50.22
CA GLU A 169 -4.76 -16.23 49.51
C GLU A 169 -6.06 -15.42 49.53
N ILE A 170 -6.38 -14.67 50.59
CA ILE A 170 -7.51 -13.73 50.57
C ILE A 170 -7.24 -12.57 49.61
N ILE A 171 -6.03 -12.01 49.62
CA ILE A 171 -5.63 -10.94 48.71
C ILE A 171 -5.60 -11.46 47.26
N ILE A 172 -5.03 -12.63 47.00
CA ILE A 172 -4.97 -13.29 45.69
C ILE A 172 -6.37 -13.67 45.20
N ASN A 173 -7.23 -14.25 46.04
CA ASN A 173 -8.61 -14.60 45.66
C ASN A 173 -9.46 -13.35 45.42
N ASN A 174 -9.26 -12.26 46.18
CA ASN A 174 -9.91 -11.00 45.89
C ASN A 174 -9.35 -10.32 44.65
N ILE A 175 -8.08 -10.52 44.32
CA ILE A 175 -7.47 -10.03 43.07
C ILE A 175 -7.97 -10.84 41.87
N ASP A 176 -8.12 -12.16 42.00
CA ASP A 176 -8.72 -13.01 40.96
C ASP A 176 -10.21 -12.66 40.75
N ASN A 177 -10.95 -12.35 41.81
CA ASN A 177 -12.32 -11.82 41.71
C ASN A 177 -12.39 -10.36 41.22
N PHE A 178 -11.29 -9.61 41.34
CA PHE A 178 -11.18 -8.22 40.89
C PHE A 178 -10.78 -8.14 39.41
N LEU A 179 -9.93 -9.05 38.94
CA LEU A 179 -9.53 -9.24 37.54
C LEU A 179 -10.53 -10.15 36.81
N ASP A 180 -11.82 -9.99 37.09
CA ASP A 180 -12.88 -10.83 36.53
C ASP A 180 -13.10 -10.55 35.02
N ASP A 181 -13.86 -11.45 34.38
CA ASP A 181 -14.20 -11.33 32.96
C ASP A 181 -14.97 -10.03 32.65
N SER A 182 -15.64 -9.43 33.65
CA SER A 182 -16.32 -8.14 33.50
C SER A 182 -15.33 -6.98 33.31
N LEU A 183 -14.23 -6.99 34.06
CA LEU A 183 -13.17 -6.00 33.96
C LEU A 183 -12.39 -6.15 32.65
N LYS A 184 -12.09 -7.40 32.26
CA LYS A 184 -11.51 -7.73 30.95
C LYS A 184 -12.34 -7.20 29.78
N GLU A 185 -13.64 -7.50 29.78
CA GLU A 185 -14.56 -7.05 28.72
C GLU A 185 -14.73 -5.53 28.70
N LYS A 186 -14.69 -4.84 29.84
CA LYS A 186 -14.77 -3.37 29.87
C LYS A 186 -13.51 -2.68 29.37
N ILE A 187 -12.32 -3.18 29.73
CA ILE A 187 -11.05 -2.67 29.18
C ILE A 187 -11.00 -2.93 27.67
N LYS A 188 -11.40 -4.12 27.24
CA LYS A 188 -11.55 -4.46 25.82
C LYS A 188 -12.48 -3.47 25.10
N ASN A 189 -13.69 -3.23 25.62
CA ASN A 189 -14.64 -2.30 25.04
C ASN A 189 -14.13 -0.84 25.01
N LEU A 190 -13.40 -0.41 26.04
CA LEU A 190 -12.74 0.91 26.06
C LEU A 190 -11.68 1.03 24.98
N LEU A 191 -10.78 0.05 24.84
CA LEU A 191 -9.75 0.03 23.79
C LEU A 191 -10.39 -0.02 22.39
N LEU A 192 -11.41 -0.86 22.19
CA LEU A 192 -12.18 -0.97 20.95
C LEU A 192 -12.86 0.35 20.55
N SER A 193 -13.38 1.10 21.52
CA SER A 193 -14.06 2.37 21.26
C SER A 193 -13.10 3.52 20.88
N LYS A 194 -11.82 3.40 21.24
CA LYS A 194 -10.82 4.49 21.11
C LYS A 194 -9.80 4.25 20.00
N VAL A 195 -9.58 2.99 19.59
CA VAL A 195 -8.65 2.63 18.52
C VAL A 195 -9.42 2.38 17.22
N LYS A 196 -9.29 3.29 16.26
CA LYS A 196 -9.82 3.12 14.89
C LYS A 196 -8.68 2.76 13.95
N ILE A 197 -8.46 1.47 13.73
CA ILE A 197 -7.59 1.00 12.65
C ILE A 197 -8.49 0.64 11.46
N LEU A 198 -8.20 1.25 10.30
CA LEU A 198 -8.92 1.00 9.06
C LEU A 198 -8.69 -0.46 8.63
N PHE A 199 -9.75 -1.18 8.24
CA PHE A 199 -9.68 -2.53 7.62
C PHE A 199 -9.23 -3.70 8.51
N ILE A 200 -9.12 -3.53 9.83
CA ILE A 200 -8.76 -4.62 10.76
C ILE A 200 -9.86 -4.78 11.82
N PRO A 201 -10.43 -5.99 12.04
CA PRO A 201 -11.32 -6.22 13.17
C PRO A 201 -10.53 -6.09 14.47
N VAL A 202 -10.66 -4.90 15.06
CA VAL A 202 -9.96 -4.44 16.26
C VAL A 202 -10.04 -5.52 17.37
N GLY A 203 -11.21 -6.16 17.54
CA GLY A 203 -11.47 -7.22 18.54
C GLY A 203 -10.45 -8.36 18.60
N SER A 204 -10.01 -8.90 17.47
CA SER A 204 -9.11 -10.08 17.44
C SER A 204 -7.68 -9.77 17.86
N PHE A 205 -7.28 -8.49 17.84
CA PHE A 205 -5.96 -8.04 18.30
C PHE A 205 -5.94 -7.73 19.80
N PHE A 206 -7.04 -7.20 20.32
CA PHE A 206 -7.11 -6.77 21.72
C PHE A 206 -7.40 -7.91 22.69
N GLU A 207 -8.03 -9.01 22.27
CA GLU A 207 -8.25 -10.18 23.13
C GLU A 207 -6.94 -10.75 23.71
N PRO A 208 -5.94 -11.14 22.88
CA PRO A 208 -4.68 -11.68 23.41
C PRO A 208 -3.85 -10.67 24.20
N LEU A 209 -3.92 -9.38 23.85
CA LEU A 209 -3.24 -8.29 24.58
C LEU A 209 -3.84 -8.09 25.97
N THR A 210 -5.17 -8.08 26.03
CA THR A 210 -5.91 -7.94 27.28
C THR A 210 -5.58 -9.13 28.17
N ASP A 211 -5.76 -10.36 27.69
CA ASP A 211 -5.47 -11.56 28.46
C ASP A 211 -4.04 -11.58 29.01
N ARG A 212 -3.04 -11.25 28.18
CA ARG A 212 -1.65 -11.26 28.62
C ARG A 212 -1.30 -10.15 29.62
N PHE A 213 -1.86 -8.95 29.47
CA PHE A 213 -1.72 -7.88 30.47
C PHE A 213 -2.28 -8.32 31.83
N PHE A 214 -3.44 -8.96 31.83
CA PHE A 214 -4.06 -9.50 33.02
C PHE A 214 -3.24 -10.65 33.62
N ASP A 215 -2.69 -11.54 32.80
CA ASP A 215 -1.80 -12.62 33.25
C ASP A 215 -0.51 -12.09 33.87
N GLU A 216 0.13 -11.08 33.27
CA GLU A 216 1.35 -10.46 33.80
C GLU A 216 1.09 -9.68 35.09
N LEU A 217 -0.05 -8.99 35.19
CA LEU A 217 -0.48 -8.36 36.44
C LEU A 217 -0.68 -9.42 37.54
N LYS A 218 -1.38 -10.50 37.22
CA LYS A 218 -1.62 -11.62 38.15
C LYS A 218 -0.30 -12.22 38.64
N ASN A 219 0.63 -12.51 37.74
CA ASN A 219 1.93 -13.10 38.06
C ASN A 219 2.79 -12.24 39.00
N ASP A 220 2.83 -10.92 38.80
CA ASP A 220 3.66 -10.04 39.63
C ASP A 220 3.03 -9.74 41.00
N ILE A 221 1.70 -9.69 41.07
CA ILE A 221 0.98 -9.63 42.33
C ILE A 221 1.27 -10.91 43.15
N GLN A 222 1.23 -12.08 42.51
CA GLN A 222 1.50 -13.36 43.16
C GLN A 222 2.95 -13.43 43.70
N ARG A 223 3.94 -12.98 42.92
CA ARG A 223 5.36 -12.94 43.35
C ARG A 223 5.59 -12.09 44.61
N ARG A 224 4.86 -10.98 44.79
CA ARG A 224 4.98 -10.13 46.00
C ARG A 224 4.18 -10.67 47.19
N GLY A 225 3.24 -11.59 46.97
CA GLY A 225 2.58 -12.38 48.02
C GLY A 225 3.58 -13.23 48.83
N GLU A 226 4.68 -13.68 48.24
CA GLU A 226 5.74 -14.42 48.95
C GLU A 226 6.52 -13.53 49.95
N ILE A 227 6.76 -12.27 49.60
CA ILE A 227 7.37 -11.27 50.51
C ILE A 227 6.43 -11.02 51.70
N TYR A 228 5.12 -11.00 51.46
CA TYR A 228 4.10 -10.91 52.49
C TYR A 228 4.04 -12.17 53.38
N ASN A 229 4.23 -13.36 52.80
CA ASN A 229 4.28 -14.62 53.54
C ASN A 229 5.49 -14.68 54.49
N ASN A 230 6.63 -14.12 54.09
CA ASN A 230 7.81 -14.00 54.95
C ASN A 230 7.57 -13.02 56.12
N LEU A 231 6.86 -11.91 55.87
CA LEU A 231 6.43 -10.98 56.93
C LEU A 231 5.37 -11.61 57.87
N LYS A 232 4.46 -12.42 57.32
CA LYS A 232 3.44 -13.16 58.09
C LYS A 232 4.07 -14.18 59.03
N GLN A 233 5.07 -14.93 58.58
CA GLN A 233 5.81 -15.88 59.41
C GLN A 233 6.51 -15.21 60.62
N MET A 234 6.94 -13.95 60.49
CA MET A 234 7.48 -13.19 61.62
C MET A 234 6.40 -12.73 62.62
N ILE A 235 5.17 -12.46 62.16
CA ILE A 235 4.07 -11.94 62.99
C ILE A 235 3.30 -13.08 63.69
N GLU A 236 3.22 -14.26 63.05
CA GLU A 236 2.54 -15.44 63.60
C GLU A 236 3.15 -15.93 64.92
N GLN A 237 4.41 -15.60 65.23
CA GLN A 237 5.08 -16.10 66.43
C GLN A 237 4.56 -15.54 67.78
N ASN A 238 3.60 -14.60 67.84
CA ASN A 238 3.21 -13.98 69.12
C ASN A 238 1.71 -13.75 69.43
N LEU A 239 0.72 -14.09 68.58
CA LEU A 239 -0.69 -13.68 68.83
C LEU A 239 -1.77 -14.69 68.37
N TYR A 240 -1.60 -15.97 68.69
CA TYR A 240 -2.35 -17.09 68.09
C TYR A 240 -3.89 -17.16 68.28
N ASN A 241 -4.53 -16.43 69.22
CA ASN A 241 -5.91 -16.75 69.62
C ASN A 241 -6.92 -15.58 69.66
N LYS A 242 -6.58 -14.39 69.14
CA LYS A 242 -7.49 -13.22 69.16
C LYS A 242 -8.23 -13.04 67.82
N LYS A 243 -9.42 -12.41 67.85
CA LYS A 243 -10.10 -11.99 66.60
C LYS A 243 -9.31 -10.86 65.94
N ILE A 244 -9.39 -10.74 64.61
CA ILE A 244 -8.67 -9.68 63.87
C ILE A 244 -9.01 -8.28 64.39
N GLN A 245 -10.29 -8.00 64.68
CA GLN A 245 -10.73 -6.72 65.26
C GLN A 245 -10.22 -6.45 66.69
N GLU A 246 -9.70 -7.47 67.37
CA GLU A 246 -9.07 -7.34 68.70
C GLU A 246 -7.54 -7.16 68.60
N ILE A 247 -6.99 -7.26 67.39
CA ILE A 247 -5.55 -7.16 67.09
C ILE A 247 -5.24 -5.87 66.33
N ILE A 248 -6.08 -5.51 65.35
CA ILE A 248 -5.95 -4.29 64.54
C ILE A 248 -7.25 -3.50 64.57
N THR A 249 -7.14 -2.18 64.60
CA THR A 249 -8.29 -1.28 64.44
C THR A 249 -8.66 -1.12 62.95
N PHE A 250 -9.88 -0.65 62.67
CA PHE A 250 -10.28 -0.33 61.30
C PHE A 250 -9.35 0.71 60.66
N ASP A 251 -8.95 1.74 61.39
CA ASP A 251 -8.06 2.79 60.89
C ASP A 251 -6.68 2.23 60.50
N GLN A 252 -6.13 1.32 61.30
CA GLN A 252 -4.87 0.62 60.97
C GLN A 252 -5.02 -0.31 59.77
N PHE A 253 -6.17 -0.97 59.64
CA PHE A 253 -6.50 -1.78 58.47
C PHE A 253 -6.64 -0.91 57.21
N GLU A 254 -7.33 0.21 57.30
CA GLU A 254 -7.49 1.19 56.23
C GLU A 254 -6.14 1.72 55.76
N GLU A 255 -5.22 2.06 56.69
CA GLU A 255 -3.85 2.48 56.35
C GLU A 255 -3.08 1.41 55.57
N ILE A 256 -3.24 0.13 55.92
CA ILE A 256 -2.64 -1.00 55.19
C ILE A 256 -3.25 -1.13 53.80
N VAL A 257 -4.58 -1.06 53.68
CA VAL A 257 -5.25 -1.13 52.37
C VAL A 257 -4.87 0.05 51.48
N GLN A 258 -4.72 1.25 52.04
CA GLN A 258 -4.25 2.44 51.32
C GLN A 258 -2.81 2.28 50.82
N LYS A 259 -1.91 1.71 51.63
CA LYS A 259 -0.53 1.38 51.19
C LYS A 259 -0.53 0.35 50.05
N VAL A 260 -1.42 -0.64 50.10
CA VAL A 260 -1.60 -1.63 49.02
C VAL A 260 -2.18 -0.97 47.76
N LYS A 261 -3.21 -0.12 47.89
CA LYS A 261 -3.79 0.67 46.78
C LYS A 261 -2.73 1.51 46.09
N LEU A 262 -1.90 2.24 46.85
CA LEU A 262 -0.79 3.03 46.30
C LEU A 262 0.25 2.16 45.59
N GLY A 263 0.57 0.98 46.16
CA GLY A 263 1.47 0.02 45.52
C GLY A 263 0.92 -0.51 44.19
N VAL A 264 -0.37 -0.88 44.16
CA VAL A 264 -1.07 -1.32 42.94
C VAL A 264 -1.15 -0.18 41.92
N PHE A 265 -1.50 1.04 42.35
CA PHE A 265 -1.57 2.23 41.50
C PHE A 265 -0.24 2.48 40.78
N ASN A 266 0.87 2.48 41.51
CA ASN A 266 2.20 2.74 40.95
C ASN A 266 2.59 1.67 39.93
N ILE A 267 2.37 0.39 40.25
CA ILE A 267 2.69 -0.74 39.36
C ILE A 267 1.84 -0.71 38.09
N THR A 268 0.52 -0.52 38.23
CA THR A 268 -0.40 -0.47 37.10
C THR A 268 -0.08 0.71 36.19
N SER A 269 0.20 1.88 36.76
CA SER A 269 0.57 3.08 35.98
C SER A 269 1.89 2.88 35.23
N GLU A 270 2.96 2.43 35.91
CA GLU A 270 4.27 2.22 35.27
C GLU A 270 4.19 1.21 34.11
N LYS A 271 3.46 0.10 34.28
CA LYS A 271 3.29 -0.92 33.23
C LYS A 271 2.42 -0.44 32.08
N LEU A 272 1.31 0.24 32.38
CA LEU A 272 0.46 0.82 31.34
C LEU A 272 1.24 1.84 30.52
N LYS A 273 2.06 2.67 31.17
CA LYS A 273 2.93 3.61 30.48
C LYS A 273 3.92 2.91 29.55
N GLU A 274 4.60 1.86 30.02
CA GLU A 274 5.53 1.08 29.20
C GLU A 274 4.83 0.47 27.97
N LEU A 275 3.63 -0.09 28.13
CA LEU A 275 2.88 -0.69 27.04
C LEU A 275 2.31 0.34 26.04
N LEU A 276 1.86 1.50 26.53
CA LEU A 276 1.23 2.54 25.71
C LEU A 276 2.26 3.38 24.93
N GLU A 277 3.48 3.51 25.43
CA GLU A 277 4.55 4.31 24.83
C GLU A 277 5.48 3.50 23.90
N LYS A 278 5.37 2.17 23.88
CA LYS A 278 6.18 1.30 23.04
C LYS A 278 5.66 1.23 21.59
N GLU A 279 6.58 1.39 20.65
CA GLU A 279 6.34 1.09 19.24
C GLU A 279 6.14 -0.42 19.04
N ILE A 280 5.10 -0.79 18.29
CA ILE A 280 4.73 -2.20 18.12
C ILE A 280 5.17 -2.67 16.74
N ASN A 281 6.21 -3.49 16.68
CA ASN A 281 6.58 -4.18 15.45
C ASN A 281 5.57 -5.31 15.17
N ILE A 282 4.89 -5.25 14.04
CA ILE A 282 3.82 -6.20 13.68
C ILE A 282 4.35 -7.63 13.65
N LYS A 283 5.55 -7.88 13.12
CA LYS A 283 6.12 -9.24 13.10
C LYS A 283 6.37 -9.77 14.50
N SER A 284 6.93 -8.93 15.37
CA SER A 284 7.18 -9.29 16.78
C SER A 284 5.88 -9.57 17.53
N LEU A 285 4.82 -8.82 17.23
CA LEU A 285 3.49 -8.95 17.82
C LEU A 285 2.85 -10.29 17.44
N PHE A 286 2.87 -10.64 16.15
CA PHE A 286 2.33 -11.92 15.68
C PHE A 286 3.13 -13.12 16.19
N SER A 287 4.48 -13.03 16.20
CA SER A 287 5.31 -14.08 16.79
C SER A 287 5.06 -14.23 18.30
N TYR A 288 4.85 -13.10 18.99
CA TYR A 288 4.51 -13.07 20.41
C TYR A 288 3.13 -13.69 20.68
N PHE A 289 2.18 -13.61 19.73
CA PHE A 289 0.86 -14.23 19.83
C PHE A 289 0.76 -15.64 19.23
N GLY A 290 1.87 -16.21 18.72
CA GLY A 290 1.85 -17.53 18.08
C GLY A 290 0.98 -17.58 16.82
N LEU A 291 0.68 -16.42 16.22
CA LEU A 291 -0.13 -16.31 15.01
C LEU A 291 0.78 -16.34 13.79
N ASP A 292 0.41 -17.19 12.82
CA ASP A 292 1.04 -17.19 11.51
C ASP A 292 0.51 -16.00 10.70
N ILE A 293 1.34 -14.96 10.58
CA ILE A 293 1.05 -13.72 9.83
C ILE A 293 0.45 -14.03 8.45
N ASN A 294 1.02 -15.01 7.75
CA ASN A 294 0.60 -15.33 6.40
C ASN A 294 -0.82 -15.93 6.42
N LYS A 295 -1.09 -16.89 7.32
CA LYS A 295 -2.43 -17.50 7.43
C LYS A 295 -3.49 -16.50 7.88
N THR A 296 -3.17 -15.63 8.82
CA THR A 296 -4.10 -14.59 9.28
C THR A 296 -4.36 -13.56 8.19
N LEU A 297 -3.33 -13.14 7.44
CA LEU A 297 -3.50 -12.23 6.30
C LEU A 297 -4.35 -12.84 5.20
N ILE A 298 -4.11 -14.12 4.85
CA ILE A 298 -4.93 -14.84 3.87
C ILE A 298 -6.39 -14.85 4.32
N TYR A 299 -6.66 -15.25 5.57
CA TYR A 299 -8.01 -15.26 6.12
C TYR A 299 -8.67 -13.87 6.10
N LEU A 300 -7.94 -12.81 6.46
CA LEU A 300 -8.48 -11.45 6.46
C LEU A 300 -8.75 -10.94 5.04
N ILE A 301 -7.84 -11.19 4.09
CA ILE A 301 -8.03 -10.77 2.70
C ILE A 301 -9.21 -11.53 2.07
N GLU A 302 -9.35 -12.83 2.32
CA GLU A 302 -10.51 -13.61 1.86
C GLU A 302 -11.82 -13.10 2.48
N LYS A 303 -11.82 -12.81 3.78
CA LYS A 303 -13.03 -12.37 4.51
C LYS A 303 -13.49 -10.97 4.10
N TYR A 304 -12.55 -10.07 3.84
CA TYR A 304 -12.81 -8.66 3.53
C TYR A 304 -12.60 -8.33 2.05
N GLU A 305 -12.50 -9.36 1.20
CA GLU A 305 -12.14 -9.23 -0.21
C GLU A 305 -12.95 -8.16 -0.94
N ASN A 306 -14.29 -8.27 -0.88
CA ASN A 306 -15.18 -7.34 -1.55
C ASN A 306 -15.02 -5.90 -1.03
N GLN A 307 -14.76 -5.73 0.27
CA GLN A 307 -14.56 -4.39 0.85
C GLN A 307 -13.21 -3.79 0.44
N ILE A 308 -12.19 -4.61 0.30
CA ILE A 308 -10.88 -4.20 -0.21
C ILE A 308 -11.05 -3.76 -1.66
N ILE A 309 -11.68 -4.59 -2.50
CA ILE A 309 -11.95 -4.28 -3.91
C ILE A 309 -12.76 -2.98 -4.03
N ASP A 310 -13.87 -2.85 -3.31
CA ASP A 310 -14.71 -1.64 -3.36
C ASP A 310 -13.98 -0.39 -2.85
N SER A 311 -13.07 -0.54 -1.90
CA SER A 311 -12.25 0.58 -1.40
C SER A 311 -11.19 1.00 -2.42
N PHE A 312 -10.56 0.03 -3.09
CA PHE A 312 -9.66 0.28 -4.21
C PHE A 312 -10.42 0.95 -5.37
N GLU A 313 -11.62 0.48 -5.69
CA GLU A 313 -12.48 1.05 -6.73
C GLU A 313 -12.75 2.55 -6.47
N LYS A 314 -13.23 2.88 -5.26
CA LYS A 314 -13.49 4.27 -4.83
C LYS A 314 -12.24 5.14 -4.77
N PHE A 315 -11.08 4.56 -4.48
CA PHE A 315 -9.81 5.27 -4.52
C PHE A 315 -9.43 5.62 -5.96
N PHE A 316 -9.55 4.66 -6.88
CA PHE A 316 -9.25 4.83 -8.30
C PHE A 316 -10.23 5.80 -8.99
N GLU A 317 -11.51 5.84 -8.59
CA GLU A 317 -12.47 6.85 -9.06
C GLU A 317 -12.03 8.30 -8.77
N LYS A 318 -11.24 8.51 -7.71
CA LYS A 318 -10.73 9.83 -7.33
C LYS A 318 -9.45 10.21 -8.07
N ILE A 319 -8.82 9.26 -8.75
CA ILE A 319 -7.60 9.49 -9.52
C ILE A 319 -8.00 9.67 -10.98
N SER A 320 -7.77 10.87 -11.52
CA SER A 320 -7.92 11.09 -12.96
C SER A 320 -6.68 10.57 -13.69
N PHE A 321 -6.73 9.32 -14.14
CA PHE A 321 -5.68 8.75 -14.99
C PHE A 321 -5.56 9.49 -16.31
N LYS A 322 -6.67 10.06 -16.80
CA LYS A 322 -6.67 10.95 -17.96
C LYS A 322 -5.60 12.03 -17.86
N GLU A 323 -5.60 12.79 -16.76
CA GLU A 323 -4.65 13.89 -16.59
C GLU A 323 -3.23 13.39 -16.40
N ILE A 324 -3.03 12.30 -15.65
CA ILE A 324 -1.70 11.68 -15.48
C ILE A 324 -1.10 11.27 -16.83
N ILE A 325 -1.89 10.60 -17.68
CA ILE A 325 -1.43 10.14 -19.00
C ILE A 325 -1.22 11.32 -19.93
N ARG A 326 -2.12 12.30 -19.91
CA ARG A 326 -1.98 13.53 -20.71
C ARG A 326 -0.71 14.28 -20.35
N GLU A 327 -0.47 14.54 -19.07
CA GLU A 327 0.76 15.17 -18.57
C GLU A 327 1.99 14.34 -18.97
N LYS A 328 1.93 13.01 -18.86
CA LYS A 328 3.02 12.15 -19.27
C LYS A 328 3.31 12.25 -20.77
N ILE A 329 2.29 12.22 -21.63
CA ILE A 329 2.46 12.38 -23.08
C ILE A 329 2.94 13.79 -23.41
N GLN A 330 2.49 14.82 -22.68
CA GLN A 330 2.92 16.22 -22.83
C GLN A 330 4.33 16.50 -22.27
N SER A 331 4.85 15.62 -21.41
CA SER A 331 6.23 15.70 -20.91
C SER A 331 7.28 15.29 -21.94
N TYR A 332 6.90 14.52 -22.97
CA TYR A 332 7.82 14.05 -23.98
C TYR A 332 8.42 15.21 -24.79
N THR A 333 9.64 15.07 -25.24
CA THR A 333 10.25 15.96 -26.22
C THR A 333 9.70 15.65 -27.61
N LEU A 334 9.88 16.57 -28.55
CA LEU A 334 9.44 16.34 -29.94
C LEU A 334 10.25 15.20 -30.58
N GLU A 335 11.49 15.02 -30.13
CA GLU A 335 12.38 13.90 -30.46
C GLU A 335 11.82 12.56 -29.98
N GLU A 336 11.39 12.47 -28.72
CA GLU A 336 10.82 11.22 -28.15
C GLU A 336 9.50 10.87 -28.84
N MET A 337 8.65 11.86 -29.11
CA MET A 337 7.41 11.64 -29.86
C MET A 337 7.68 11.13 -31.28
N GLU A 338 8.69 11.70 -31.96
CA GLU A 338 9.13 11.22 -33.27
C GLU A 338 9.64 9.78 -33.18
N GLU A 339 10.47 9.45 -32.19
CA GLU A 339 11.02 8.11 -32.00
C GLU A 339 9.94 7.06 -31.78
N VAL A 340 9.01 7.30 -30.84
CA VAL A 340 7.90 6.39 -30.53
C VAL A 340 7.01 6.21 -31.76
N THR A 341 6.62 7.30 -32.41
CA THR A 341 5.74 7.25 -33.59
C THR A 341 6.43 6.55 -34.76
N LEU A 342 7.71 6.85 -35.03
CA LEU A 342 8.46 6.18 -36.08
C LEU A 342 8.66 4.71 -35.77
N LYS A 343 8.92 4.32 -34.53
CA LYS A 343 9.09 2.92 -34.14
C LYS A 343 7.81 2.11 -34.38
N LEU A 344 6.65 2.69 -34.09
CA LEU A 344 5.35 2.07 -34.32
C LEU A 344 4.98 2.04 -35.82
N ALA A 345 5.21 3.14 -36.55
CA ALA A 345 4.75 3.29 -37.93
C ALA A 345 5.79 2.92 -38.99
N LYS A 346 7.03 2.55 -38.63
CA LYS A 346 8.16 2.34 -39.55
C LYS A 346 7.81 1.47 -40.76
N ARG A 347 7.10 0.36 -40.49
CA ARG A 347 6.70 -0.61 -41.52
C ARG A 347 5.67 -0.01 -42.47
N GLU A 348 4.66 0.63 -41.91
CA GLU A 348 3.56 1.23 -42.67
C GLU A 348 4.03 2.42 -43.53
N LEU A 349 4.88 3.29 -42.97
CA LEU A 349 5.50 4.39 -43.70
C LEU A 349 6.38 3.88 -44.86
N ARG A 350 7.08 2.75 -44.69
CA ARG A 350 7.89 2.15 -45.74
C ARG A 350 7.04 1.66 -46.93
N TYR A 351 5.84 1.13 -46.68
CA TYR A 351 4.93 0.79 -47.77
C TYR A 351 4.56 2.04 -48.57
N VAL A 352 4.19 3.14 -47.91
CA VAL A 352 3.87 4.41 -48.58
C VAL A 352 5.05 4.90 -49.42
N GLU A 353 6.29 4.84 -48.92
CA GLU A 353 7.49 5.20 -49.70
C GLU A 353 7.61 4.37 -50.98
N ILE A 354 7.44 3.05 -50.89
CA ILE A 354 7.58 2.14 -52.03
C ILE A 354 6.44 2.32 -53.04
N PHE A 355 5.21 2.54 -52.58
CA PHE A 355 4.05 2.79 -53.44
C PHE A 355 4.19 4.07 -54.29
N GLY A 356 5.02 5.02 -53.84
CA GLY A 356 5.36 6.20 -54.64
C GLY A 356 6.04 5.87 -55.97
N ILE A 357 6.77 4.75 -56.06
CA ILE A 357 7.48 4.34 -57.27
C ILE A 357 6.50 3.93 -58.39
N PRO A 358 5.58 2.96 -58.19
CA PRO A 358 4.57 2.62 -59.20
C PRO A 358 3.70 3.80 -59.61
N LEU A 359 3.27 4.64 -58.66
CA LEU A 359 2.47 5.83 -58.95
C LEU A 359 3.23 6.82 -59.84
N GLY A 360 4.50 7.11 -59.53
CA GLY A 360 5.35 7.96 -60.36
C GLY A 360 5.56 7.39 -61.76
N MET A 361 5.75 6.08 -61.87
CA MET A 361 5.84 5.40 -63.17
C MET A 361 4.53 5.51 -63.97
N LEU A 362 3.38 5.32 -63.34
CA LEU A 362 2.07 5.45 -64.00
C LEU A 362 1.83 6.87 -64.53
N ILE A 363 2.21 7.90 -63.76
CA ILE A 363 2.13 9.29 -64.22
C ILE A 363 3.01 9.50 -65.45
N SER A 364 4.22 8.94 -65.47
CA SER A 364 5.09 9.01 -66.64
C SER A 364 4.55 8.23 -67.84
N ILE A 365 3.89 7.08 -67.64
CA ILE A 365 3.19 6.38 -68.73
C ILE A 365 2.13 7.30 -69.33
N PHE A 366 1.32 7.95 -68.48
CA PHE A 366 0.28 8.85 -68.94
C PHE A 366 0.86 10.01 -69.75
N GLN A 367 1.95 10.61 -69.28
CA GLN A 367 2.67 11.70 -69.97
C GLN A 367 3.36 11.29 -71.28
N ILE A 368 3.60 9.99 -71.49
CA ILE A 368 4.13 9.46 -72.76
C ILE A 368 3.00 9.24 -73.77
N ILE A 369 1.81 8.85 -73.30
CA ILE A 369 0.66 8.51 -74.14
C ILE A 369 -0.11 9.76 -74.59
N PHE A 370 -0.26 10.74 -73.70
CA PHE A 370 -0.96 12.01 -73.92
C PHE A 370 0.04 13.16 -73.98
#